data_AF-A0A099NTA8-F1
#
_entry.id   AF-A0A099NTA8-F1
#
_cell.length_a   1.000
_cell.length_b   1.000
_cell.length_c   1.000
_cell.angle_alpha   90.00
_cell.angle_beta   90.00
_cell.angle_gamma   90.00
#
_symmetry.space_group_name_H-M   'P 1'
#
loop_
_entity.id
_entity.type
_entity.pdbx_description
1 polymer ?
#
loop_
_entity_poly.entity_id
_entity_poly.type
_entity_poly.pdbx_seq_one_letter_code
_entity_poly.pdbx_strand_id
1 'polypeptide(L)'
;MFSRTSSHVLQAAKAELNKTGVRYTAQSKKNRIEVQLLKDFPGVGVRGQVVSVKPSAMTNRLYPNNGAVYLNYKGAEPVIPVVSKQAALTAAAALKSAQKQKEKQNKVKLNPILKNEIEQSKKKGETLLSLDDLLAFDVNDLTKDQLELVFAKLPKKIVFVKKSTDKVLQSPLEKTFIINQIESTLSRYLKEKDIVSKFFNSSATTFTIKGDSDEELASISKLGAYYVNVEHQEQSQLISVIVNEK
;
A
#
# COMPACT_ATOMS: atom_id res chain seq x y z
N MET A 1 25.31 -26.31 40.66
CA MET A 1 25.80 -25.68 39.40
C MET A 1 25.47 -26.66 38.27
N PHE A 2 24.65 -26.42 37.26
CA PHE A 2 24.18 -25.22 36.58
C PHE A 2 22.71 -25.41 36.15
N SER A 3 21.88 -24.41 36.44
CA SER A 3 20.57 -24.21 35.80
C SER A 3 20.79 -23.84 34.33
N ARG A 4 20.17 -24.56 33.40
CA ARG A 4 20.05 -24.14 31.99
C ARG A 4 18.58 -24.02 31.63
N THR A 5 18.13 -22.77 31.70
CA THR A 5 16.90 -22.21 31.13
C THR A 5 16.83 -22.47 29.62
N SER A 6 16.10 -23.52 29.23
CA SER A 6 15.79 -23.83 27.82
C SER A 6 14.37 -23.41 27.40
N SER A 7 13.58 -22.81 28.29
CA SER A 7 12.16 -22.55 28.07
C SER A 7 11.84 -21.35 27.16
N HIS A 8 12.69 -20.32 27.10
CA HIS A 8 12.36 -19.09 26.37
C HIS A 8 12.73 -19.09 24.88
N VAL A 9 13.74 -19.86 24.45
CA VAL A 9 14.15 -19.89 23.03
C VAL A 9 13.12 -20.61 22.15
N LEU A 10 12.38 -21.58 22.70
CA LEU A 10 11.32 -22.30 21.98
C LEU A 10 10.01 -21.50 21.87
N GLN A 11 9.80 -20.49 22.71
CA GLN A 11 8.59 -19.65 22.65
C GLN A 11 8.71 -18.57 21.56
N ALA A 12 9.90 -17.99 21.38
CA ALA A 12 10.15 -17.01 20.31
C ALA A 12 10.02 -17.63 18.90
N ALA A 13 10.51 -18.85 18.70
CA ALA A 13 10.38 -19.55 17.42
C ALA A 13 8.93 -19.95 17.08
N LYS A 14 8.05 -20.09 18.08
CA LYS A 14 6.60 -20.38 17.88
C LYS A 14 5.79 -19.14 17.51
N ALA A 15 6.21 -17.95 17.96
CA ALA A 15 5.44 -16.72 17.76
C ALA A 15 5.41 -16.26 16.29
N GLU A 16 6.49 -16.49 15.53
CA GLU A 16 6.56 -16.04 14.13
C GLU A 16 5.94 -17.01 13.11
N LEU A 17 5.67 -18.26 13.50
CA LEU A 17 5.10 -19.29 12.62
C LEU A 17 3.57 -19.20 12.46
N ASN A 18 2.90 -18.30 13.19
CA ASN A 18 1.44 -18.32 13.37
C ASN A 18 0.64 -17.32 12.51
N LYS A 19 1.21 -16.62 11.53
CA LYS A 19 0.39 -15.75 10.65
C LYS A 19 -0.48 -16.53 9.64
N THR A 20 -0.20 -17.81 9.42
CA THR A 20 -1.16 -18.77 8.83
C THR A 20 -0.93 -20.11 9.52
N GLY A 21 -1.84 -20.58 10.35
CA GLY A 21 -1.68 -21.75 11.24
C GLY A 21 -1.52 -23.12 10.55
N VAL A 22 -0.98 -23.17 9.33
CA VAL A 22 -0.76 -24.40 8.57
C VAL A 22 0.62 -24.94 8.88
N ARG A 23 0.67 -26.00 9.71
CA ARG A 23 1.89 -26.76 9.96
C ARG A 23 2.20 -27.64 8.74
N TYR A 24 3.05 -27.12 7.85
CA TYR A 24 3.62 -27.95 6.78
C TYR A 24 4.44 -29.10 7.37
N THR A 25 4.07 -30.33 7.04
CA THR A 25 4.87 -31.51 7.38
C THR A 25 6.23 -31.43 6.69
N ALA A 26 7.24 -32.12 7.23
CA ALA A 26 8.55 -32.17 6.60
C ALA A 26 8.48 -32.73 5.15
N GLN A 27 7.49 -33.58 4.88
CA GLN A 27 7.21 -34.14 3.56
C GLN A 27 6.66 -33.09 2.59
N SER A 28 5.73 -32.23 3.01
CA SER A 28 5.18 -31.20 2.13
C SER A 28 6.21 -30.16 1.69
N LYS A 29 7.31 -29.99 2.45
CA LYS A 29 8.43 -29.11 2.07
C LYS A 29 9.32 -29.69 0.95
N LYS A 30 9.32 -31.01 0.77
CA LYS A 30 10.12 -31.71 -0.25
C LYS A 30 9.44 -31.74 -1.61
N ASN A 31 8.13 -31.55 -1.68
CA ASN A 31 7.37 -31.54 -2.93
C ASN A 31 7.82 -30.39 -3.82
N ARG A 32 8.43 -30.73 -4.95
CA ARG A 32 8.83 -29.79 -5.99
C ARG A 32 8.26 -30.23 -7.34
N ILE A 33 8.04 -29.26 -8.20
CA ILE A 33 7.46 -29.41 -9.52
C ILE A 33 8.42 -28.85 -10.56
N GLU A 34 8.46 -29.47 -11.73
CA GLU A 34 9.30 -29.02 -12.84
C GLU A 34 8.53 -28.00 -13.67
N VAL A 35 9.16 -26.85 -13.88
CA VAL A 35 8.59 -25.75 -14.64
C VAL A 35 9.62 -25.20 -15.62
N GLN A 36 9.16 -24.78 -16.79
CA GLN A 36 9.98 -24.02 -17.73
C GLN A 36 9.77 -22.52 -17.50
N LEU A 37 10.86 -21.77 -17.33
CA LEU A 37 10.80 -20.31 -17.21
C LEU A 37 10.66 -19.67 -18.60
N LEU A 38 9.66 -18.82 -18.79
CA LEU A 38 9.48 -18.02 -20.01
C LEU A 38 10.09 -16.62 -19.88
N LYS A 39 10.39 -16.18 -18.65
CA LYS A 39 11.02 -14.90 -18.32
C LYS A 39 12.19 -15.12 -17.35
N ASP A 40 13.08 -14.15 -17.28
CA ASP A 40 14.18 -14.16 -16.31
C ASP A 40 13.65 -13.82 -14.92
N PHE A 41 13.96 -14.67 -13.93
CA PHE A 41 13.55 -14.46 -12.55
C PHE A 41 14.77 -14.40 -11.62
N PRO A 42 15.01 -13.25 -10.94
CA PRO A 42 16.17 -13.10 -10.08
C PRO A 42 16.10 -14.10 -8.91
N GLY A 43 17.17 -14.90 -8.78
CA GLY A 43 17.33 -15.93 -7.76
C GLY A 43 16.65 -17.27 -8.06
N VAL A 44 15.95 -17.41 -9.20
CA VAL A 44 15.27 -18.66 -9.59
C VAL A 44 15.92 -19.28 -10.82
N GLY A 45 16.10 -18.51 -11.89
CA GLY A 45 16.67 -19.00 -13.14
C GLY A 45 16.47 -18.04 -14.31
N VAL A 46 16.95 -18.46 -15.47
CA VAL A 46 16.93 -17.68 -16.73
C VAL A 46 15.83 -18.24 -17.65
N ARG A 47 15.33 -17.42 -18.58
CA ARG A 47 14.37 -17.80 -19.62
C ARG A 47 14.87 -19.02 -20.40
N GLY A 48 13.96 -19.96 -20.65
CA GLY A 48 14.22 -21.24 -21.32
C GLY A 48 14.72 -22.34 -20.40
N GLN A 49 15.07 -22.04 -19.14
CA GLN A 49 15.57 -23.05 -18.20
C GLN A 49 14.41 -23.84 -17.56
N VAL A 50 14.61 -25.16 -17.43
CA VAL A 50 13.74 -26.03 -16.63
C VAL A 50 14.25 -26.10 -15.19
N VAL A 51 13.42 -25.70 -14.24
CA VAL A 51 13.77 -25.58 -12.81
C VAL A 51 12.76 -26.31 -11.94
N SER A 52 13.25 -26.98 -10.89
CA SER A 52 12.41 -27.65 -9.88
C SER A 52 12.08 -26.69 -8.73
N VAL A 53 10.84 -26.20 -8.70
CA VAL A 53 10.35 -25.16 -7.78
C VAL A 53 9.25 -25.67 -6.84
N LYS A 54 8.93 -24.93 -5.78
CA LYS A 54 7.78 -25.24 -4.91
C LYS A 54 6.47 -24.84 -5.61
N PRO A 55 5.36 -25.59 -5.42
CA PRO A 55 4.06 -25.25 -5.99
C PRO A 55 3.59 -23.83 -5.64
N SER A 56 3.74 -23.41 -4.37
CA SER A 56 3.38 -22.06 -3.94
C SER A 56 4.18 -20.96 -4.67
N ALA A 57 5.47 -21.19 -4.90
CA ALA A 57 6.31 -20.24 -5.64
C ALA A 57 5.87 -20.15 -7.11
N MET A 58 5.46 -21.28 -7.69
CA MET A 58 4.92 -21.32 -9.04
C MET A 58 3.63 -20.50 -9.14
N THR A 59 2.61 -20.79 -8.34
CA THR A 59 1.30 -20.10 -8.40
C THR A 59 1.40 -18.61 -8.09
N ASN A 60 2.16 -18.24 -7.05
CA ASN A 60 2.14 -16.86 -6.55
C ASN A 60 3.12 -15.93 -7.27
N ARG A 61 4.25 -16.46 -7.79
CA ARG A 61 5.34 -15.62 -8.30
C ARG A 61 5.69 -15.88 -9.77
N LEU A 62 5.72 -17.14 -10.22
CA LEU A 62 6.25 -17.47 -11.55
C LEU A 62 5.16 -17.57 -12.62
N TYR A 63 3.99 -18.11 -12.29
CA TYR A 63 2.86 -18.26 -13.21
C TYR A 63 2.23 -16.93 -13.64
N PRO A 64 2.05 -15.91 -12.75
CA PRO A 64 1.41 -14.66 -13.14
C PRO A 64 2.10 -14.00 -14.33
N ASN A 65 1.29 -13.44 -15.25
CA ASN A 65 1.76 -12.81 -16.48
C ASN A 65 2.56 -13.75 -17.40
N ASN A 66 2.20 -15.04 -17.44
CA ASN A 66 2.83 -16.06 -18.28
C ASN A 66 4.35 -16.12 -18.09
N GLY A 67 4.80 -16.08 -16.83
CA GLY A 67 6.22 -16.10 -16.52
C GLY A 67 6.85 -17.50 -16.58
N ALA A 68 6.08 -18.55 -16.35
CA ALA A 68 6.53 -19.94 -16.38
C ALA A 68 5.41 -20.90 -16.78
N VAL A 69 5.78 -22.09 -17.24
CA VAL A 69 4.87 -23.16 -17.71
C VAL A 69 5.15 -24.45 -16.94
N TYR A 70 4.10 -25.16 -16.57
CA TYR A 70 4.20 -26.47 -15.91
C TYR A 70 4.67 -27.55 -16.90
N LEU A 71 5.60 -28.40 -16.47
CA LEU A 71 6.09 -29.55 -17.24
C LEU A 71 5.76 -30.90 -16.58
N ASN A 72 4.79 -30.91 -15.66
CA ASN A 72 4.49 -32.09 -14.83
C ASN A 72 3.60 -33.16 -15.49
N TYR A 73 3.15 -32.99 -16.74
CA TYR A 73 2.24 -33.93 -17.40
C TYR A 73 2.94 -34.73 -18.50
N LYS A 74 2.50 -35.98 -18.70
CA LYS A 74 3.03 -36.85 -19.75
C LYS A 74 2.68 -36.25 -21.12
N GLY A 75 3.69 -35.91 -21.92
CA GLY A 75 3.54 -35.21 -23.19
C GLY A 75 3.68 -33.68 -23.10
N ALA A 76 4.09 -33.13 -21.95
CA ALA A 76 4.45 -31.73 -21.85
C ALA A 76 5.73 -31.43 -22.63
N GLU A 77 5.60 -30.74 -23.76
CA GLU A 77 6.75 -30.26 -24.51
C GLU A 77 7.16 -28.86 -24.04
N PRO A 78 8.47 -28.58 -23.93
CA PRO A 78 8.96 -27.23 -23.67
C PRO A 78 8.51 -26.27 -24.77
N VAL A 79 7.88 -25.16 -24.39
CA VAL A 79 7.41 -24.13 -25.32
C VAL A 79 8.57 -23.39 -25.99
N ILE A 80 9.69 -23.30 -25.29
CA ILE A 80 10.93 -22.65 -25.74
C ILE A 80 12.05 -23.70 -25.78
N PRO A 81 13.06 -23.58 -26.67
CA PRO A 81 14.25 -24.41 -26.58
C PRO A 81 14.88 -24.37 -25.19
N VAL A 82 15.19 -25.56 -24.65
CA VAL A 82 15.72 -25.69 -23.29
C VAL A 82 17.15 -25.20 -23.23
N VAL A 83 17.40 -24.19 -22.39
CA VAL A 83 18.74 -23.66 -22.14
C VAL A 83 19.45 -24.55 -21.12
N SER A 84 20.68 -24.97 -21.44
CA SER A 84 21.47 -25.80 -20.54
C SER A 84 21.82 -25.06 -19.25
N LYS A 85 21.95 -25.80 -18.13
CA LYS A 85 22.26 -25.22 -16.81
C LYS A 85 23.57 -24.42 -16.81
N GLN A 86 24.55 -24.82 -17.61
CA GLN A 86 25.84 -24.12 -17.72
C GLN A 86 25.68 -22.74 -18.37
N ALA A 87 24.91 -22.64 -19.45
CA ALA A 87 24.60 -21.37 -20.10
C ALA A 87 23.73 -20.44 -19.21
N ALA A 88 22.86 -21.02 -18.38
CA ALA A 88 22.07 -20.24 -17.43
C ALA A 88 22.91 -19.62 -16.30
N LEU A 89 23.96 -20.32 -15.82
CA LEU A 89 24.83 -19.82 -14.77
C LEU A 89 25.68 -18.63 -15.24
N THR A 90 26.18 -18.65 -16.48
CA THR A 90 26.95 -17.54 -17.04
C THR A 90 26.08 -16.29 -17.24
N ALA A 91 24.85 -16.46 -17.76
CA ALA A 91 23.89 -15.37 -17.90
C ALA A 91 23.48 -14.76 -16.55
N ALA A 92 23.23 -15.59 -15.53
CA ALA A 92 22.89 -15.12 -14.20
C ALA A 92 24.04 -14.36 -13.51
N ALA A 93 25.30 -14.76 -13.76
CA ALA A 93 26.47 -14.05 -13.26
C ALA A 93 26.59 -12.65 -13.90
N ALA A 94 26.37 -12.53 -15.22
CA ALA A 94 26.41 -11.26 -15.95
C ALA A 94 25.35 -10.26 -15.44
N LEU A 95 24.14 -10.73 -15.13
CA LEU A 95 23.08 -9.87 -14.57
C LEU A 95 23.44 -9.35 -13.17
N LYS A 96 24.07 -10.18 -12.33
CA LYS A 96 24.53 -9.75 -10.99
C LYS A 96 25.65 -8.73 -11.06
N SER A 97 26.57 -8.85 -12.02
CA SER A 97 27.62 -7.84 -12.21
C SER A 97 27.06 -6.51 -12.71
N ALA A 98 26.05 -6.54 -13.59
CA ALA A 98 25.38 -5.32 -14.06
C ALA A 98 24.62 -4.58 -12.95
N GLN A 99 23.98 -5.30 -12.01
CA GLN A 99 23.30 -4.68 -10.86
C GLN A 99 24.29 -4.02 -9.89
N LYS A 100 25.44 -4.65 -9.62
CA LYS A 100 26.50 -4.05 -8.76
C LYS A 100 27.12 -2.79 -9.38
N GLN A 101 27.12 -2.65 -10.69
CA GLN A 101 27.62 -1.44 -11.36
C GLN A 101 26.62 -0.27 -11.24
N LYS A 102 25.30 -0.53 -11.26
CA LYS A 102 24.28 0.50 -11.01
C LYS A 102 24.33 1.06 -9.59
N GLU A 103 24.63 0.24 -8.59
CA GLU A 103 24.79 0.72 -7.21
C GLU A 103 26.06 1.58 -7.01
N LYS A 104 27.12 1.36 -7.79
CA LYS A 104 28.33 2.19 -7.73
C LYS A 104 28.19 3.53 -8.46
N GLN A 105 27.30 3.63 -9.44
CA GLN A 105 27.03 4.90 -10.14
C GLN A 105 26.08 5.83 -9.37
N ASN A 106 25.31 5.33 -8.39
CA ASN A 106 24.55 6.18 -7.45
C ASN A 106 25.41 6.81 -6.33
N LYS A 107 26.75 6.62 -6.35
CA LYS A 107 27.71 7.39 -5.54
C LYS A 107 28.34 8.54 -6.33
N VAL A 108 27.74 8.97 -7.43
CA VAL A 108 28.17 10.16 -8.17
C VAL A 108 27.54 11.41 -7.54
N LYS A 109 28.37 12.14 -6.79
CA LYS A 109 28.29 13.57 -6.45
C LYS A 109 26.89 14.12 -6.13
N LEU A 110 26.49 14.00 -4.87
CA LEU A 110 25.52 14.92 -4.25
C LEU A 110 25.99 16.37 -4.48
N ASN A 111 25.12 17.17 -5.10
CA ASN A 111 25.31 18.61 -5.22
C ASN A 111 25.58 19.21 -3.83
N PRO A 112 26.48 20.22 -3.70
CA PRO A 112 26.82 20.85 -2.42
C PRO A 112 25.60 21.49 -1.71
N ILE A 113 24.50 21.72 -2.44
CA ILE A 113 23.24 22.28 -1.94
C ILE A 113 22.56 21.34 -0.93
N LEU A 114 22.54 20.03 -1.18
CA LEU A 114 21.88 19.06 -0.29
C LEU A 114 22.67 18.78 1.00
N LYS A 115 23.98 19.10 1.04
CA LYS A 115 24.79 18.94 2.25
C LYS A 115 24.47 20.00 3.30
N ASN A 116 24.16 21.22 2.87
CA ASN A 116 23.79 22.31 3.78
C ASN A 116 22.43 22.07 4.44
N GLU A 117 21.47 21.46 3.74
CA GLU A 117 20.17 21.07 4.34
C GLU A 117 20.31 19.96 5.38
N ILE A 118 21.20 18.98 5.14
CA ILE A 118 21.46 17.88 6.09
C ILE A 118 22.24 18.37 7.32
N GLU A 119 23.10 19.38 7.19
CA GLU A 119 23.78 20.00 8.34
C GLU A 119 22.83 20.90 9.15
N GLN A 120 21.88 21.57 8.50
CA GLN A 120 20.83 22.33 9.19
C GLN A 120 19.83 21.40 9.92
N SER A 121 19.51 20.23 9.37
CA SER A 121 18.67 19.25 10.06
C SER A 121 19.37 18.61 11.26
N LYS A 122 20.70 18.45 11.24
CA LYS A 122 21.48 17.97 12.40
C LYS A 122 21.55 18.99 13.53
N LYS A 123 21.64 20.29 13.23
CA LYS A 123 21.58 21.35 14.25
C LYS A 123 20.20 21.50 14.89
N LYS A 124 19.12 21.11 14.20
CA LYS A 124 17.76 21.02 14.77
C LYS A 124 17.54 19.75 15.63
N GLY A 125 18.42 18.75 15.55
CA GLY A 125 18.30 17.50 16.30
C GLY A 125 18.78 17.58 17.76
N GLU A 126 19.55 18.61 18.11
CA GLU A 126 20.11 18.78 19.47
C GLU A 126 19.41 19.86 20.31
N THR A 127 18.49 20.62 19.71
CA THR A 127 17.51 21.38 20.49
C THR A 127 16.52 20.40 21.09
N LEU A 128 16.84 19.91 22.29
CA LEU A 128 15.87 19.27 23.18
C LEU A 128 14.62 20.16 23.20
N LEU A 129 13.49 19.60 22.77
CA LEU A 129 12.20 20.28 22.80
C LEU A 129 12.02 20.90 24.17
N SER A 130 11.68 22.19 24.21
CA SER A 130 11.41 22.85 25.49
C SER A 130 10.22 22.16 26.16
N LEU A 131 10.16 22.21 27.50
CA LEU A 131 9.01 21.67 28.24
C LEU A 131 7.70 22.32 27.77
N ASP A 132 7.75 23.60 27.36
CA ASP A 132 6.61 24.31 26.81
C ASP A 132 6.20 23.76 25.43
N ASP A 133 7.15 23.39 24.57
CA ASP A 133 6.85 22.73 23.28
C ASP A 133 6.25 21.33 23.46
N LEU A 134 6.65 20.61 24.51
CA LEU A 134 6.07 19.30 24.84
C LEU A 134 4.66 19.42 25.42
N LEU A 135 4.36 20.49 26.15
CA LEU A 135 3.02 20.78 26.66
C LEU A 135 2.09 21.31 25.57
N ALA A 136 2.63 22.01 24.57
CA ALA A 136 1.88 22.49 23.41
C ALA A 136 1.66 21.41 22.33
N PHE A 137 2.34 20.26 22.43
CA PHE A 137 2.14 19.15 21.51
C PHE A 137 0.80 18.47 21.80
N ASP A 138 -0.26 18.92 21.13
CA ASP A 138 -1.53 18.21 21.17
C ASP A 138 -1.35 16.86 20.47
N VAL A 139 -1.47 15.77 21.23
CA VAL A 139 -1.35 14.39 20.72
C VAL A 139 -2.42 14.09 19.67
N ASN A 140 -3.45 14.95 19.59
CA ASN A 140 -4.51 14.87 18.61
C ASN A 140 -4.19 15.58 17.29
N ASP A 141 -3.20 16.49 17.27
CA ASP A 141 -2.85 17.21 16.05
C ASP A 141 -2.11 16.31 15.06
N LEU A 142 -2.55 16.37 13.81
CA LEU A 142 -1.91 15.68 12.70
C LEU A 142 -0.65 16.43 12.30
N THR A 143 0.42 15.68 12.06
CA THR A 143 1.62 16.26 11.46
C THR A 143 1.31 16.74 10.03
N LYS A 144 2.00 17.79 9.57
CA LYS A 144 1.79 18.36 8.22
C LYS A 144 1.91 17.30 7.12
N ASP A 145 2.89 16.41 7.23
CA ASP A 145 3.10 15.32 6.27
C ASP A 145 1.90 14.35 6.22
N GLN A 146 1.26 14.08 7.37
CA GLN A 146 0.07 13.24 7.43
C GLN A 146 -1.14 13.94 6.83
N LEU A 147 -1.28 15.26 7.04
CA LEU A 147 -2.34 16.05 6.41
C LEU A 147 -2.22 16.05 4.90
N GLU A 148 -1.03 16.35 4.36
CA GLU A 148 -0.78 16.31 2.92
C GLU A 148 -1.09 14.93 2.33
N LEU A 149 -0.74 13.86 3.05
CA LEU A 149 -1.03 12.50 2.64
C LEU A 149 -2.54 12.18 2.66
N VAL A 150 -3.31 12.72 3.61
CA VAL A 150 -4.78 12.62 3.62
C VAL A 150 -5.38 13.37 2.43
N PHE A 151 -5.00 14.63 2.20
CA PHE A 151 -5.50 15.43 1.08
C PHE A 151 -5.13 14.81 -0.28
N ALA A 152 -3.92 14.28 -0.43
CA ALA A 152 -3.51 13.56 -1.64
C ALA A 152 -4.34 12.29 -1.92
N LYS A 153 -4.96 11.70 -0.89
CA LYS A 153 -5.76 10.46 -0.98
C LYS A 153 -7.27 10.69 -0.89
N LEU A 154 -7.73 11.92 -0.65
CA LEU A 154 -9.14 12.26 -0.64
C LEU A 154 -9.78 11.93 -2.00
N PRO A 155 -10.96 11.28 -2.02
CA PRO A 155 -11.65 10.97 -3.26
C PRO A 155 -12.11 12.27 -3.92
N LYS A 156 -11.80 12.46 -5.21
CA LYS A 156 -12.27 13.62 -5.98
C LYS A 156 -13.75 13.51 -6.38
N LYS A 157 -14.26 12.29 -6.40
CA LYS A 157 -15.61 11.97 -6.87
C LYS A 157 -16.21 10.81 -6.08
N ILE A 158 -17.45 10.99 -5.63
CA ILE A 158 -18.27 9.98 -4.97
C ILE A 158 -19.60 9.90 -5.70
N VAL A 159 -20.07 8.68 -5.95
CA VAL A 159 -21.35 8.43 -6.62
C VAL A 159 -22.26 7.67 -5.67
N PHE A 160 -23.45 8.21 -5.44
CA PHE A 160 -24.52 7.56 -4.71
C PHE A 160 -25.60 7.12 -5.68
N VAL A 161 -26.13 5.92 -5.45
CA VAL A 161 -27.25 5.38 -6.22
C VAL A 161 -28.40 5.17 -5.24
N LYS A 162 -29.49 5.90 -5.43
CA LYS A 162 -30.64 5.92 -4.52
C LYS A 162 -31.94 5.82 -5.31
N LYS A 163 -32.97 5.27 -4.66
CA LYS A 163 -34.32 5.24 -5.23
C LYS A 163 -34.92 6.64 -5.18
N SER A 164 -35.55 7.03 -6.28
CA SER A 164 -36.24 8.31 -6.41
C SER A 164 -37.64 8.12 -6.96
N THR A 165 -38.48 9.10 -6.67
CA THR A 165 -39.80 9.29 -7.27
C THR A 165 -39.85 10.73 -7.74
N ASP A 166 -40.09 10.95 -9.03
CA ASP A 166 -40.15 12.29 -9.64
C ASP A 166 -38.91 13.17 -9.37
N LYS A 167 -37.72 12.57 -9.46
CA LYS A 167 -36.41 13.21 -9.17
C LYS A 167 -36.20 13.66 -7.71
N VAL A 168 -37.13 13.31 -6.82
CA VAL A 168 -36.99 13.48 -5.37
C VAL A 168 -36.54 12.15 -4.77
N LEU A 169 -35.55 12.20 -3.89
CA LEU A 169 -35.03 11.04 -3.19
C LEU A 169 -36.05 10.55 -2.14
N GLN A 170 -36.27 9.24 -2.08
CA GLN A 170 -37.13 8.64 -1.05
C GLN A 170 -36.55 8.85 0.37
N SER A 171 -35.22 8.86 0.48
CA SER A 171 -34.50 9.15 1.72
C SER A 171 -33.50 10.28 1.45
N PRO A 172 -33.65 11.45 2.08
CA PRO A 172 -32.65 12.51 1.99
C PRO A 172 -31.27 12.01 2.40
N LEU A 173 -30.24 12.47 1.70
CA LEU A 173 -28.85 12.21 2.07
C LEU A 173 -28.41 13.28 3.07
N GLU A 174 -28.25 12.87 4.31
CA GLU A 174 -27.72 13.71 5.37
C GLU A 174 -26.22 13.94 5.21
N LYS A 175 -25.75 15.09 5.70
CA LYS A 175 -24.34 15.46 5.73
C LYS A 175 -23.47 14.41 6.43
N THR A 176 -23.93 13.89 7.55
CA THR A 176 -23.26 12.85 8.35
C THR A 176 -22.99 11.59 7.53
N PHE A 177 -23.97 11.16 6.73
CA PHE A 177 -23.84 9.98 5.89
C PHE A 177 -22.77 10.15 4.81
N ILE A 178 -22.69 11.33 4.19
CA ILE A 178 -21.68 11.65 3.18
C ILE A 178 -20.28 11.66 3.81
N ILE A 179 -20.13 12.27 4.98
CA ILE A 179 -18.86 12.31 5.74
C ILE A 179 -18.40 10.88 6.06
N ASN A 180 -19.27 10.03 6.61
CA ASN A 180 -18.95 8.64 6.93
C ASN A 180 -18.54 7.84 5.68
N GLN A 181 -19.13 8.14 4.52
CA GLN A 181 -18.74 7.50 3.27
C GLN A 181 -17.35 7.96 2.80
N ILE A 182 -17.02 9.24 2.93
CA ILE A 182 -15.67 9.76 2.64
C ILE A 182 -14.66 9.10 3.58
N GLU A 183 -14.96 9.01 4.86
CA GLU A 183 -14.12 8.36 5.88
C GLU A 183 -13.88 6.87 5.55
N SER A 184 -14.95 6.13 5.23
CA SER A 184 -14.86 4.72 4.83
C SER A 184 -14.03 4.53 3.56
N THR A 185 -14.09 5.50 2.64
CA THR A 185 -13.30 5.47 1.40
C THR A 185 -11.83 5.75 1.69
N LEU A 186 -11.53 6.77 2.49
CA LEU A 186 -10.17 7.12 2.90
C LEU A 186 -9.48 6.00 3.68
N SER A 187 -10.19 5.38 4.63
CA SER A 187 -9.65 4.27 5.43
C SER A 187 -9.32 3.01 4.63
N ARG A 188 -9.82 2.88 3.39
CA ARG A 188 -9.39 1.81 2.46
C ARG A 188 -8.08 2.15 1.76
N TYR A 189 -7.81 3.42 1.51
CA TYR A 189 -6.60 3.87 0.83
C TYR A 189 -5.42 4.09 1.78
N LEU A 190 -5.72 4.52 3.01
CA LEU A 190 -4.74 4.76 4.06
C LEU A 190 -4.60 3.52 4.93
N LYS A 191 -3.36 3.03 5.09
CA LYS A 191 -3.08 1.85 5.93
C LYS A 191 -3.26 2.16 7.42
N GLU A 192 -3.10 3.42 7.79
CA GLU A 192 -3.15 3.92 9.16
C GLU A 192 -4.53 4.52 9.42
N LYS A 193 -5.40 3.74 10.07
CA LYS A 193 -6.78 4.15 10.37
C LYS A 193 -6.83 5.32 11.36
N ASP A 194 -5.86 5.40 12.26
CA ASP A 194 -5.82 6.39 13.33
C ASP A 194 -5.68 7.82 12.79
N ILE A 195 -4.91 7.99 11.70
CA ILE A 195 -4.77 9.28 11.00
C ILE A 195 -6.13 9.75 10.49
N VAL A 196 -6.90 8.84 9.89
CA VAL A 196 -8.21 9.17 9.33
C VAL A 196 -9.17 9.58 10.43
N SER A 197 -9.29 8.81 11.51
CA SER A 197 -10.17 9.15 12.62
C SER A 197 -9.78 10.46 13.30
N LYS A 198 -8.47 10.74 13.44
CA LYS A 198 -7.99 12.03 13.99
C LYS A 198 -8.38 13.19 13.10
N PHE A 199 -8.30 13.02 11.77
CA PHE A 199 -8.65 14.06 10.82
C PHE A 199 -10.13 14.42 10.93
N PHE A 200 -11.02 13.44 10.89
CA PHE A 200 -12.47 13.69 10.95
C PHE A 200 -12.97 14.14 12.33
N ASN A 201 -12.27 13.79 13.42
CA ASN A 201 -12.62 14.24 14.76
C ASN A 201 -11.99 15.59 15.13
N SER A 202 -11.09 16.12 14.31
CA SER A 202 -10.46 17.41 14.56
C SER A 202 -11.49 18.53 14.39
N SER A 203 -11.60 19.38 15.42
CA SER A 203 -12.43 20.58 15.41
C SER A 203 -12.04 21.58 14.31
N ALA A 204 -10.84 21.45 13.75
CA ALA A 204 -10.36 22.27 12.66
C ALA A 204 -10.83 21.79 11.27
N THR A 205 -11.50 20.63 11.16
CA THR A 205 -12.10 20.19 9.88
C THR A 205 -13.54 20.67 9.75
N THR A 206 -13.83 21.38 8.67
CA THR A 206 -15.19 21.75 8.30
C THR A 206 -15.56 21.12 6.96
N PHE A 207 -16.77 20.55 6.93
CA PHE A 207 -17.35 19.99 5.73
C PHE A 207 -18.54 20.88 5.36
N THR A 208 -18.56 21.46 4.17
CA THR A 208 -19.73 22.20 3.67
C THR A 208 -20.23 21.57 2.38
N ILE A 209 -21.54 21.37 2.28
CA ILE A 209 -22.16 20.79 1.09
C ILE A 209 -22.77 21.94 0.32
N LYS A 210 -22.37 22.09 -0.94
CA LYS A 210 -22.88 23.10 -1.87
C LYS A 210 -23.63 22.43 -3.00
N GLY A 211 -24.80 22.99 -3.33
CA GLY A 211 -25.52 22.64 -4.55
C GLY A 211 -24.97 23.38 -5.77
N ASP A 212 -25.63 23.21 -6.92
CA ASP A 212 -25.31 23.96 -8.15
C ASP A 212 -25.47 25.48 -7.99
N SER A 213 -26.25 25.92 -7.00
CA SER A 213 -26.49 27.34 -6.68
C SER A 213 -25.51 27.92 -5.64
N ASP A 214 -24.45 27.19 -5.28
CA ASP A 214 -23.48 27.54 -4.22
C ASP A 214 -24.06 27.72 -2.79
N GLU A 215 -25.35 27.47 -2.61
CA GLU A 215 -26.01 27.48 -1.31
C GLU A 215 -25.58 26.31 -0.44
N GLU A 216 -25.38 26.56 0.86
CA GLU A 216 -25.06 25.53 1.84
C GLU A 216 -26.29 24.69 2.17
N LEU A 217 -26.19 23.39 1.93
CA LEU A 217 -27.28 22.43 2.15
C LEU A 217 -26.99 21.55 3.36
N ALA A 218 -27.94 21.46 4.28
CA ALA A 218 -27.87 20.51 5.40
C ALA A 218 -28.13 19.06 4.94
N SER A 219 -28.95 18.88 3.90
CA SER A 219 -29.27 17.58 3.32
C SER A 219 -29.56 17.69 1.81
N ILE A 220 -29.31 16.60 1.10
CA ILE A 220 -29.58 16.48 -0.34
C ILE A 220 -30.87 15.68 -0.52
N SER A 221 -31.89 16.31 -1.08
CA SER A 221 -33.21 15.70 -1.33
C SER A 221 -33.52 15.42 -2.80
N LYS A 222 -32.73 15.98 -3.73
CA LYS A 222 -32.95 15.84 -5.17
C LYS A 222 -31.82 15.05 -5.82
N LEU A 223 -32.10 14.47 -6.98
CA LEU A 223 -31.05 13.94 -7.85
C LEU A 223 -30.25 15.09 -8.48
N GLY A 224 -28.96 14.89 -8.65
CA GLY A 224 -28.09 15.93 -9.22
C GLY A 224 -26.62 15.77 -8.89
N ALA A 225 -25.86 16.77 -9.30
CA ALA A 225 -24.48 16.96 -8.90
C ALA A 225 -24.43 17.94 -7.72
N TYR A 226 -23.57 17.62 -6.76
CA TYR A 226 -23.33 18.39 -5.55
C TYR A 226 -21.83 18.43 -5.31
N TYR A 227 -21.37 19.38 -4.51
CA TYR A 227 -19.98 19.52 -4.14
C TYR A 227 -19.85 19.51 -2.62
N VAL A 228 -18.88 18.78 -2.11
CA VAL A 228 -18.49 18.84 -0.70
C VAL A 228 -17.15 19.53 -0.65
N ASN A 229 -17.10 20.69 0.00
CA ASN A 229 -15.85 21.35 0.31
C ASN A 229 -15.35 20.81 1.65
N VAL A 230 -14.13 20.28 1.64
CA VAL A 230 -13.41 19.84 2.84
C VAL A 230 -12.35 20.88 3.12
N GLU A 231 -12.48 21.59 4.22
CA GLU A 231 -11.54 22.62 4.64
C GLU A 231 -10.90 22.19 5.97
N HIS A 232 -9.57 22.26 6.02
CA HIS A 232 -8.80 22.02 7.22
C HIS A 232 -7.67 23.04 7.30
N GLN A 233 -7.76 23.94 8.29
CA GLN A 233 -6.82 25.05 8.46
C GLN A 233 -6.72 25.92 7.20
N GLU A 234 -5.64 25.79 6.41
CA GLU A 234 -5.37 26.58 5.21
C GLU A 234 -5.58 25.78 3.90
N GLN A 235 -5.87 24.47 4.00
CA GLN A 235 -6.05 23.60 2.84
C GLN A 235 -7.53 23.32 2.59
N SER A 236 -7.96 23.51 1.35
CA SER A 236 -9.31 23.18 0.90
C SER A 236 -9.29 22.23 -0.29
N GLN A 237 -10.23 21.28 -0.31
CA GLN A 237 -10.39 20.36 -1.41
C GLN A 237 -11.88 20.13 -1.72
N LEU A 238 -12.21 20.27 -3.00
CA LEU A 238 -13.55 20.05 -3.52
C LEU A 238 -13.73 18.58 -3.95
N ILE A 239 -14.80 17.97 -3.45
CA ILE A 239 -15.22 16.61 -3.77
C ILE A 239 -16.55 16.66 -4.50
N SER A 240 -16.59 16.11 -5.71
CA SER A 240 -17.85 15.99 -6.47
C SER A 240 -18.68 14.82 -5.94
N VAL A 241 -19.94 15.08 -5.60
CA VAL A 241 -20.92 14.11 -5.15
C VAL A 241 -22.02 14.03 -6.19
N ILE A 242 -22.14 12.88 -6.85
CA ILE A 242 -23.20 12.65 -7.86
C ILE A 242 -24.23 11.71 -7.28
N VAL A 243 -25.49 12.11 -7.31
CA VAL A 243 -26.61 11.27 -6.87
C VAL A 243 -27.43 10.84 -8.07
N ASN A 244 -27.36 9.56 -8.39
CA ASN A 244 -28.06 8.92 -9.49
C ASN A 244 -29.26 8.11 -8.99
N GLU A 245 -30.23 7.96 -9.89
CA GLU A 245 -31.34 7.03 -9.73
C GLU A 245 -30.85 5.57 -9.83
N LYS A 246 -31.45 4.69 -9.03
CA LYS A 246 -31.18 3.25 -9.01
C LYS A 246 -31.87 2.51 -10.14
#